data_AF-A0A814IW87-F1
#
_entry.id   AF-A0A814IW87-F1
#
_cell.length_a   1.000
_cell.length_b   1.000
_cell.length_c   1.000
_cell.angle_alpha   90.00
_cell.angle_beta   90.00
_cell.angle_gamma   90.00
#
_symmetry.space_group_name_H-M   'P 1'
#
loop_
_entity.id
_entity.type
_entity.pdbx_description
1 polymer ?
#
loop_
_entity_poly.entity_id
_entity_poly.type
_entity_poly.pdbx_seq_one_letter_code
_entity_poly.pdbx_strand_id
1 'polypeptide(L)'
;MTLRFCLNDLFQFSMVFGVGWLAFGQLIYLVENDKSQEFSTLIKTFETTFTMILNNVPITIYSGENFFMKTIICIGFYLFIVFILLNMFITLITEKYEKARNEAFKSVNNSVLYSFMREKIQKFSKILKNNNEINFESKLEFKGSLEAFEIAFIKFNNKINDIF
;
A
#
# COMPACT_ATOMS: atom_id res chain seq x y z
N MET A 1 -18.20 -8.86 7.74
CA MET A 1 -18.01 -7.66 6.91
C MET A 1 -16.59 -7.56 6.34
N THR A 2 -15.56 -8.03 7.05
CA THR A 2 -14.13 -8.01 6.66
C THR A 2 -13.77 -8.86 5.43
N LEU A 3 -14.42 -10.02 5.21
CA LEU A 3 -14.08 -10.89 4.07
C LEU A 3 -14.35 -10.25 2.71
N ARG A 4 -15.44 -9.48 2.61
CA ARG A 4 -15.89 -8.86 1.36
C ARG A 4 -15.01 -7.68 0.93
N PHE A 5 -14.43 -6.98 1.90
CA PHE A 5 -13.44 -5.94 1.63
C PHE A 5 -12.13 -6.56 1.12
N CYS A 6 -11.62 -7.59 1.79
CA CYS A 6 -10.40 -8.29 1.37
C CYS A 6 -10.53 -8.95 -0.02
N LEU A 7 -11.73 -9.46 -0.35
CA LEU A 7 -12.00 -10.05 -1.66
C LEU A 7 -11.87 -9.03 -2.80
N ASN A 8 -12.21 -7.76 -2.57
CA ASN A 8 -12.13 -6.74 -3.62
C ASN A 8 -10.67 -6.42 -3.94
N ASP A 9 -9.80 -6.40 -2.93
CA ASP A 9 -8.36 -6.20 -3.09
C ASP A 9 -7.70 -7.43 -3.73
N LEU A 10 -8.13 -8.63 -3.37
CA LEU A 10 -7.67 -9.88 -3.99
C LEU A 10 -8.09 -9.99 -5.46
N PHE A 11 -9.27 -9.48 -5.80
CA PHE A 11 -9.76 -9.46 -7.18
C PHE A 11 -8.91 -8.54 -8.07
N GLN A 12 -8.53 -7.38 -7.56
CA GLN A 12 -7.62 -6.46 -8.27
C GLN A 12 -6.24 -7.08 -8.51
N PHE A 13 -5.71 -7.82 -7.53
CA PHE A 13 -4.49 -8.61 -7.71
C PHE A 13 -4.66 -9.72 -8.76
N SER A 14 -5.76 -10.47 -8.68
CA SER A 14 -6.07 -11.55 -9.62
C SER A 14 -6.23 -11.05 -11.05
N MET A 15 -6.78 -9.84 -11.25
CA MET A 15 -6.96 -9.25 -12.57
C MET A 15 -5.63 -8.92 -13.25
N VAL A 16 -4.67 -8.32 -12.54
CA VAL A 16 -3.33 -8.01 -13.07
C VAL A 16 -2.57 -9.29 -13.40
N PHE A 17 -2.65 -10.28 -12.50
CA PHE A 17 -2.08 -11.60 -12.73
C PHE A 17 -2.69 -12.29 -13.96
N GLY A 18 -4.02 -12.27 -14.08
CA GLY A 18 -4.75 -12.91 -15.18
C GLY A 18 -4.39 -12.34 -16.55
N VAL A 19 -4.33 -11.00 -16.69
CA VAL A 19 -3.97 -10.35 -17.97
C VAL A 19 -2.56 -10.72 -18.39
N GLY A 20 -1.61 -10.69 -17.45
CA GLY A 20 -0.23 -11.08 -17.71
C GLY A 20 -0.07 -12.57 -18.04
N TRP A 21 -0.72 -13.43 -17.27
CA TRP A 21 -0.70 -14.87 -17.48
C TRP A 21 -1.29 -15.27 -18.83
N LEU A 22 -2.41 -14.65 -19.23
CA LEU A 22 -3.01 -14.88 -20.56
C LEU A 22 -2.09 -14.44 -21.70
N ALA A 23 -1.40 -13.31 -21.57
CA ALA A 23 -0.46 -12.82 -22.57
C ALA A 23 0.73 -13.77 -22.77
N PHE A 24 1.33 -14.26 -21.68
CA PHE A 24 2.41 -15.25 -21.77
C PHE A 24 1.91 -16.63 -22.23
N GLY A 25 0.71 -17.05 -21.82
CA GLY A 25 0.10 -18.29 -22.31
C GLY A 25 -0.14 -18.27 -23.83
N GLN A 26 -0.58 -17.13 -24.37
CA GLN A 26 -0.72 -16.93 -25.82
C GLN A 26 0.63 -16.91 -26.55
N LEU A 27 1.66 -16.31 -25.95
CA LEU A 27 3.02 -16.29 -26.50
C LEU A 27 3.62 -17.70 -26.55
N ILE A 28 3.47 -18.48 -25.48
CA ILE A 28 3.91 -19.88 -25.41
C ILE A 28 3.16 -20.74 -26.44
N TYR A 29 1.84 -20.56 -26.55
CA TYR A 29 1.03 -21.24 -27.58
C TYR A 29 1.53 -20.94 -29.00
N LEU A 30 1.89 -19.69 -29.30
CA LEU A 30 2.40 -19.30 -30.61
C LEU A 30 3.78 -19.92 -30.91
N VAL A 31 4.63 -20.04 -29.89
CA VAL A 31 5.99 -20.59 -30.04
C VAL A 31 5.99 -22.13 -30.15
N GLU A 32 5.01 -22.81 -29.55
CA GLU A 32 4.87 -24.27 -29.57
C GLU A 32 3.91 -24.82 -30.63
N ASN A 33 3.33 -23.94 -31.48
CA ASN A 33 2.15 -24.18 -32.34
C ASN A 33 2.23 -25.40 -33.30
N ASP A 34 3.38 -26.07 -33.42
CA ASP A 34 3.59 -27.17 -34.37
C ASP A 34 4.36 -28.40 -33.82
N LYS A 35 4.77 -28.44 -32.54
CA LYS A 35 5.74 -29.47 -32.08
C LYS A 35 5.33 -30.39 -30.90
N SER A 36 4.23 -30.16 -30.18
CA SER A 36 3.83 -31.10 -29.11
C SER A 36 2.33 -31.14 -28.80
N GLN A 37 1.83 -32.35 -28.48
CA GLN A 37 0.42 -32.67 -28.19
C GLN A 37 -0.18 -31.89 -26.99
N GLU A 38 0.67 -31.30 -26.15
CA GLU A 38 0.28 -30.55 -24.95
C GLU A 38 -0.05 -29.07 -25.23
N PHE A 39 0.38 -28.52 -26.39
CA PHE A 39 0.10 -27.14 -26.78
C PHE A 39 -0.88 -27.02 -27.96
N SER A 40 -1.53 -28.14 -28.32
CA SER A 40 -2.46 -28.19 -29.45
C SER A 40 -3.73 -27.34 -29.26
N THR A 41 -4.06 -26.94 -28.03
CA THR A 41 -5.24 -26.12 -27.74
C THR A 41 -4.92 -25.11 -26.65
N LEU A 42 -5.42 -23.88 -26.79
CA LEU A 42 -5.28 -22.81 -25.79
C LEU A 42 -5.60 -23.28 -24.37
N ILE A 43 -6.65 -24.08 -24.19
CA ILE A 43 -7.05 -24.64 -22.88
C ILE A 43 -5.93 -25.48 -22.25
N LYS A 44 -5.32 -26.39 -23.02
CA LYS A 44 -4.22 -27.24 -22.52
C LYS A 44 -2.97 -26.41 -22.23
N THR A 45 -2.70 -25.42 -23.06
CA THR A 45 -1.61 -24.46 -22.79
C THR A 45 -1.84 -23.71 -21.48
N PHE A 46 -3.06 -23.26 -21.19
CA PHE A 46 -3.35 -22.63 -19.90
C PHE A 46 -3.17 -23.59 -18.73
N GLU A 47 -3.63 -24.84 -18.84
CA GLU A 47 -3.44 -25.86 -17.80
C GLU A 47 -1.94 -26.12 -17.52
N THR A 48 -1.12 -26.27 -18.56
CA THR A 48 0.32 -26.44 -18.45
C THR A 48 1.01 -25.19 -17.89
N THR A 49 0.60 -24.00 -18.33
CA THR A 49 1.16 -22.74 -17.84
C THR A 49 0.78 -22.53 -16.37
N PHE A 50 -0.43 -22.91 -15.92
CA PHE A 50 -0.83 -22.87 -14.52
C PHE A 50 0.02 -23.82 -13.66
N THR A 51 0.29 -25.01 -14.18
CA THR A 51 1.12 -26.02 -13.53
C THR A 51 2.59 -25.53 -13.41
N MET A 52 3.09 -24.81 -14.42
CA MET A 52 4.38 -24.11 -14.33
C MET A 52 4.40 -23.04 -13.22
N ILE A 53 3.32 -22.30 -12.99
CA ILE A 53 3.22 -21.32 -11.88
C ILE A 53 3.33 -22.01 -10.53
N LEU A 54 2.74 -23.20 -10.40
CA LEU A 54 2.86 -24.07 -9.23
C LEU A 54 4.25 -24.73 -9.10
N ASN A 55 5.21 -24.33 -9.94
CA ASN A 55 6.56 -24.87 -10.02
C ASN A 55 6.62 -26.35 -10.42
N ASN A 56 5.62 -26.82 -11.14
CA ASN A 56 5.62 -28.16 -11.72
C ASN A 56 5.77 -28.03 -13.25
N VAL A 57 6.99 -28.25 -13.73
CA VAL A 57 7.32 -28.09 -15.14
C VAL A 57 7.31 -29.47 -15.80
N PRO A 58 6.35 -29.78 -16.69
CA PRO A 58 6.36 -31.06 -17.38
C PRO A 58 7.59 -31.19 -18.29
N ILE A 59 8.19 -32.38 -18.30
CA ILE A 59 9.43 -32.69 -19.02
C ILE A 59 9.24 -32.52 -20.54
N THR A 60 8.00 -32.58 -21.02
CA THR A 60 7.58 -32.37 -22.41
C THR A 60 8.01 -31.02 -22.99
N ILE A 61 8.19 -29.99 -22.15
CA ILE A 61 8.62 -28.65 -22.58
C ILE A 61 10.11 -28.65 -22.96
N TYR A 62 10.92 -29.48 -22.28
CA TYR A 62 12.36 -29.61 -22.54
C TYR A 62 12.67 -30.53 -23.73
N SER A 63 11.69 -31.30 -24.18
CA SER A 63 11.80 -32.21 -25.31
C SER A 63 11.44 -31.49 -26.62
N GLY A 64 12.42 -30.88 -27.30
CA GLY A 64 12.20 -30.32 -28.62
C GLY A 64 13.35 -29.52 -29.24
N GLU A 65 13.37 -29.45 -30.57
CA GLU A 65 14.29 -28.63 -31.35
C GLU A 65 13.91 -27.15 -31.25
N ASN A 66 14.72 -26.40 -30.48
CA ASN A 66 14.81 -24.94 -30.25
C ASN A 66 14.83 -24.59 -28.74
N PHE A 67 15.72 -25.22 -27.99
CA PHE A 67 15.91 -25.00 -26.55
C PHE A 67 16.04 -23.51 -26.17
N PHE A 68 16.76 -22.74 -26.98
CA PHE A 68 17.04 -21.33 -26.70
C PHE A 68 15.78 -20.45 -26.58
N MET A 69 14.82 -20.60 -27.51
CA MET A 69 13.54 -19.87 -27.48
C MET A 69 12.68 -20.28 -26.28
N LYS A 70 12.65 -21.57 -25.95
CA LYS A 70 11.87 -22.07 -24.81
C LYS A 70 12.47 -21.56 -23.49
N THR A 71 13.79 -21.56 -23.36
CA THR A 71 14.51 -21.08 -22.18
C THR A 71 14.30 -19.58 -21.94
N ILE A 72 14.39 -18.72 -22.98
CA ILE A 72 14.21 -17.27 -22.79
C ILE A 72 12.78 -16.94 -22.34
N ILE A 73 11.78 -17.65 -22.89
CA ILE A 73 10.37 -17.48 -22.54
C ILE A 73 10.09 -18.01 -21.13
N CYS A 74 10.69 -19.14 -20.75
CA CYS A 74 10.57 -19.71 -19.41
C CYS A 74 11.17 -18.76 -18.35
N ILE A 75 12.37 -18.21 -18.61
CA ILE A 75 13.00 -17.22 -17.73
C ILE A 75 12.14 -15.95 -17.64
N GLY A 76 11.65 -15.45 -18.78
CA GLY A 76 10.78 -14.27 -18.82
C GLY A 76 9.48 -14.48 -18.05
N PHE A 77 8.90 -15.68 -18.15
CA PHE A 77 7.70 -16.08 -17.43
C PHE A 77 7.92 -16.11 -15.91
N TYR A 78 9.00 -16.73 -15.43
CA TYR A 78 9.34 -16.74 -14.00
C TYR A 78 9.65 -15.34 -13.47
N LEU A 79 10.40 -14.52 -14.23
CA LEU A 79 10.63 -13.12 -13.88
C LEU A 79 9.32 -12.35 -13.78
N PHE A 80 8.39 -12.57 -14.70
CA PHE A 80 7.09 -11.92 -14.70
C PHE A 80 6.23 -12.31 -13.49
N ILE A 81 6.24 -13.59 -13.08
CA ILE A 81 5.59 -14.04 -11.83
C ILE A 81 6.21 -13.31 -10.64
N VAL A 82 7.54 -13.19 -10.58
CA VAL A 82 8.22 -12.45 -9.51
C VAL A 82 7.82 -10.97 -9.52
N PHE A 83 7.70 -10.34 -10.70
CA PHE A 83 7.20 -8.96 -10.80
C PHE A 83 5.77 -8.80 -10.30
N ILE A 84 4.87 -9.73 -10.60
CA ILE A 84 3.49 -9.69 -10.09
C ILE A 84 3.48 -9.84 -8.56
N LEU A 85 4.27 -10.76 -8.02
CA LEU A 85 4.42 -10.94 -6.58
C LEU A 85 5.02 -9.69 -5.90
N LEU A 86 6.01 -9.06 -6.52
CA LEU A 86 6.59 -7.79 -6.05
C LEU A 86 5.58 -6.67 -6.08
N ASN A 87 4.78 -6.56 -7.15
CA ASN A 87 3.72 -5.56 -7.25
C ASN A 87 2.65 -5.78 -6.16
N MET A 88 2.34 -7.03 -5.79
CA MET A 88 1.50 -7.33 -4.63
C MET A 88 2.14 -6.84 -3.33
N PHE A 89 3.44 -7.09 -3.16
CA PHE A 89 4.18 -6.70 -1.96
C PHE A 89 4.28 -5.16 -1.81
N ILE A 90 4.55 -4.45 -2.90
CA ILE A 90 4.60 -2.98 -2.96
C ILE A 90 3.22 -2.40 -2.64
N THR A 91 2.16 -2.97 -3.23
CA THR A 91 0.78 -2.53 -2.99
C THR A 91 0.40 -2.73 -1.53
N LEU A 92 0.71 -3.90 -0.96
CA LEU A 92 0.47 -4.19 0.45
C LEU A 92 1.24 -3.24 1.38
N ILE A 93 2.54 -3.02 1.12
CA ILE A 93 3.34 -2.07 1.92
C ILE A 93 2.75 -0.66 1.84
N THR A 94 2.38 -0.21 0.64
CA THR A 94 1.80 1.11 0.42
C THR A 94 0.47 1.26 1.17
N GLU A 95 -0.39 0.24 1.12
CA GLU A 95 -1.66 0.24 1.86
C GLU A 95 -1.44 0.27 3.38
N LYS A 96 -0.47 -0.50 3.91
CA LYS A 96 -0.12 -0.47 5.35
C LYS A 96 0.49 0.88 5.75
N TYR A 97 1.33 1.46 4.89
CA TYR A 97 1.94 2.76 5.12
C TYR A 97 0.89 3.87 5.11
N GLU A 98 -0.03 3.87 4.15
CA GLU A 98 -1.14 4.83 4.11
C GLU A 98 -2.07 4.67 5.31
N LYS A 99 -2.38 3.44 5.72
CA LYS A 99 -3.18 3.19 6.92
C LYS A 99 -2.49 3.71 8.18
N ALA A 100 -1.22 3.40 8.39
CA ALA A 100 -0.44 3.89 9.53
C ALA A 100 -0.33 5.42 9.54
N ARG A 101 -0.10 6.02 8.37
CA ARG A 101 -0.11 7.47 8.18
C ARG A 101 -1.47 8.06 8.52
N ASN A 102 -2.56 7.51 8.01
CA ASN A 102 -3.92 8.01 8.26
C ASN A 102 -4.31 7.87 9.74
N GLU A 103 -3.90 6.80 10.41
CA GLU A 103 -4.07 6.64 11.86
C GLU A 103 -3.26 7.68 12.65
N ALA A 104 -2.02 7.96 12.25
CA ALA A 104 -1.19 9.01 12.85
C ALA A 104 -1.76 10.42 12.63
N PHE A 105 -2.26 10.73 11.42
CA PHE A 105 -2.92 12.01 11.16
C PHE A 105 -4.25 12.13 11.92
N LYS A 106 -5.02 11.05 12.01
CA LYS A 106 -6.27 11.04 12.77
C LYS A 106 -6.02 11.20 14.26
N SER A 107 -4.96 10.60 14.82
CA SER A 107 -4.58 10.80 16.22
C SER A 107 -4.14 12.23 16.50
N VAL A 108 -3.41 12.87 15.58
CA VAL A 108 -3.02 14.29 15.69
C VAL A 108 -4.22 15.22 15.54
N ASN A 109 -5.12 14.97 14.58
CA ASN A 109 -6.25 15.87 14.30
C ASN A 109 -7.40 15.72 15.31
N ASN A 110 -7.61 14.51 15.86
CA ASN A 110 -8.53 14.26 16.98
C ASN A 110 -7.86 14.42 18.35
N SER A 111 -6.56 14.72 18.39
CA SER A 111 -5.91 15.09 19.63
C SER A 111 -6.60 16.35 20.14
N VAL A 112 -7.14 16.24 21.35
CA VAL A 112 -7.68 17.35 22.13
C VAL A 112 -6.71 18.55 22.14
N LEU A 113 -5.40 18.29 22.05
CA LEU A 113 -4.37 19.32 21.95
C LEU A 113 -4.42 20.12 20.63
N TYR A 114 -4.71 19.49 19.49
CA TYR A 114 -4.78 20.16 18.19
C TYR A 114 -5.98 21.10 18.11
N SER A 115 -7.16 20.68 18.58
CA SER A 115 -8.34 21.55 18.63
C SER A 115 -8.14 22.72 19.61
N PHE A 116 -7.55 22.47 20.79
CA PHE A 116 -7.19 23.54 21.73
C PHE A 116 -6.15 24.53 21.19
N MET A 117 -5.09 24.04 20.55
CA MET A 117 -4.08 24.92 19.92
C MET A 117 -4.69 25.72 18.76
N ARG A 118 -5.49 25.08 17.90
CA ARG A 118 -6.14 25.75 16.76
C ARG A 118 -7.10 26.84 17.21
N GLU A 119 -7.90 26.60 18.25
CA GLU A 119 -8.83 27.60 18.79
C GLU A 119 -8.08 28.82 19.36
N LYS A 120 -7.01 28.59 20.12
CA LYS A 120 -6.19 29.67 20.71
C LYS A 120 -5.45 30.47 19.63
N ILE A 121 -4.85 29.81 18.63
CA ILE A 121 -4.16 30.47 17.52
C ILE A 121 -5.14 31.32 16.69
N GLN A 122 -6.37 30.85 16.46
CA GLN A 122 -7.38 31.61 15.74
C GLN A 122 -7.88 32.84 16.52
N LYS A 123 -8.04 32.73 17.84
CA LYS A 123 -8.36 33.89 18.69
C LYS A 123 -7.21 34.90 18.67
N PHE A 124 -5.97 34.44 18.82
CA PHE A 124 -4.78 35.29 18.81
C PHE A 124 -4.56 35.98 17.46
N SER A 125 -4.75 35.27 16.33
CA SER A 125 -4.61 35.86 15.00
C SER A 125 -5.70 36.89 14.68
N LYS A 126 -6.93 36.69 15.17
CA LYS A 126 -8.00 37.69 15.09
C LYS A 126 -7.67 38.94 15.92
N ILE A 127 -7.12 38.78 17.11
CA ILE A 127 -6.67 39.89 17.96
C ILE A 127 -5.53 40.66 17.26
N LEU A 128 -4.54 39.96 16.70
CA LEU A 128 -3.43 40.57 15.95
C LEU A 128 -3.88 41.25 14.66
N LYS A 129 -4.87 40.71 13.96
CA LYS A 129 -5.38 41.28 12.70
C LYS A 129 -6.26 42.51 12.93
N ASN A 130 -6.78 42.72 14.15
CA ASN A 130 -7.81 43.72 14.41
C ASN A 130 -7.34 45.03 15.05
N ASN A 131 -6.05 45.27 15.41
CA ASN A 131 -5.57 46.64 15.69
C ASN A 131 -4.04 46.76 15.91
N ASN A 132 -3.52 47.94 15.53
CA ASN A 132 -2.13 48.41 15.74
C ASN A 132 -1.82 48.86 17.19
N GLU A 133 -2.64 48.51 18.19
CA GLU A 133 -2.31 48.73 19.61
C GLU A 133 -2.68 47.48 20.41
N ILE A 134 -1.66 46.70 20.79
CA ILE A 134 -1.82 45.54 21.67
C ILE A 134 -2.01 46.06 23.11
N ASN A 135 -3.26 46.12 23.56
CA ASN A 135 -3.58 46.56 24.92
C ASN A 135 -2.97 45.62 25.99
N PHE A 136 -2.45 46.20 27.08
CA PHE A 136 -1.75 45.50 28.17
C PHE A 136 -2.57 44.37 28.80
N GLU A 137 -3.90 44.51 28.87
CA GLU A 137 -4.80 43.45 29.34
C GLU A 137 -4.75 42.20 28.45
N SER A 138 -4.69 42.34 27.12
CA SER A 138 -4.60 41.19 26.21
C SER A 138 -3.27 40.43 26.37
N LYS A 139 -2.20 41.14 26.74
CA LYS A 139 -0.90 40.56 27.08
C LYS A 139 -0.94 39.81 28.42
N LEU A 140 -1.64 40.35 29.42
CA LEU A 140 -1.84 39.71 30.72
C LEU A 140 -2.71 38.45 30.61
N GLU A 141 -3.79 38.51 29.85
CA GLU A 141 -4.68 37.37 29.60
C GLU A 141 -3.95 36.26 28.82
N PHE A 142 -3.10 36.65 27.86
CA PHE A 142 -2.23 35.71 27.13
C PHE A 142 -1.17 35.08 28.03
N LYS A 143 -0.56 35.87 28.93
CA LYS A 143 0.45 35.37 29.88
C LYS A 143 -0.17 34.39 30.89
N GLY A 144 -1.33 34.72 31.44
CA GLY A 144 -2.08 33.81 32.31
C GLY A 144 -2.52 32.52 31.58
N SER A 145 -2.88 32.63 30.30
CA SER A 145 -3.17 31.46 29.46
C SER A 145 -1.92 30.61 29.17
N LEU A 146 -0.73 31.18 29.11
CA LEU A 146 0.54 30.46 28.91
C LEU A 146 0.93 29.68 30.17
N GLU A 147 0.77 30.30 31.34
CA GLU A 147 1.01 29.65 32.64
C GLU A 147 0.02 28.49 32.86
N ALA A 148 -1.26 28.66 32.51
CA ALA A 148 -2.24 27.58 32.55
C ALA A 148 -1.89 26.41 31.61
N PHE A 149 -1.25 26.70 30.46
CA PHE A 149 -0.78 25.68 29.53
C PHE A 149 0.44 24.93 30.07
N GLU A 150 1.42 25.62 30.67
CA GLU A 150 2.56 24.97 31.34
C GLU A 150 2.10 24.01 32.44
N ILE A 151 1.14 24.42 33.27
CA ILE A 151 0.60 23.57 34.33
C ILE A 151 -0.10 22.34 33.74
N ALA A 152 -0.89 22.51 32.67
CA ALA A 152 -1.54 21.40 31.99
C ALA A 152 -0.54 20.44 31.32
N PHE A 153 0.56 20.97 30.77
CA PHE A 153 1.62 20.19 30.14
C PHE A 153 2.42 19.37 31.15
N ILE A 154 2.80 19.97 32.29
CA ILE A 154 3.45 19.28 33.41
C ILE A 154 2.55 18.15 33.94
N LYS A 155 1.24 18.42 34.09
CA LYS A 155 0.27 17.42 34.56
C LYS A 155 0.09 16.27 33.58
N PHE A 156 0.14 16.54 32.27
CA PHE A 156 0.12 15.52 31.23
C PHE A 156 1.41 14.68 31.23
N ASN A 157 2.58 15.31 31.36
CA ASN A 157 3.87 14.63 31.38
C ASN A 157 4.02 13.70 32.59
N ASN A 158 3.58 14.15 33.78
CA ASN A 158 3.57 13.30 34.97
C ASN A 158 2.62 12.10 34.81
N LYS A 159 1.46 12.29 34.18
CA LYS A 159 0.50 11.21 33.92
C LYS A 159 1.02 10.17 32.91
N ILE A 160 1.91 10.56 32.00
CA ILE A 160 2.58 9.63 31.07
C ILE A 160 3.66 8.82 31.82
N ASN A 161 4.38 9.44 32.76
CA ASN A 161 5.39 8.77 33.58
C ASN A 161 4.83 7.82 34.65
N ASP A 162 3.56 7.96 35.05
CA ASP A 162 2.88 7.01 35.95
C ASP A 162 2.36 5.75 35.22
N ILE A 163 2.48 5.68 33.89
CA ILE A 163 1.99 4.58 33.04
C ILE A 163 3.14 3.65 32.59
N PHE A 164 4.40 3.99 32.89
CA PHE A 164 5.60 3.15 32.73
C PHE A 164 6.22 2.87 34.09
#